data_AF-A0A931XUR6-F1
#
_entry.id   AF-A0A931XUR6-F1
#
_cell.length_a   1.000
_cell.length_b   1.000
_cell.length_c   1.000
_cell.angle_alpha   90.00
_cell.angle_beta   90.00
_cell.angle_gamma   90.00
#
_symmetry.space_group_name_H-M   'P 1'
#
loop_
_entity.id
_entity.type
_entity.pdbx_description
1 polymer ?
#
loop_
_entity_poly.entity_id
_entity_poly.type
_entity_poly.pdbx_seq_one_letter_code
_entity_poly.pdbx_strand_id
1 'polypeptide(L)'
;MKGAVRCRFAPSPTGYLHIGGARTALFNWLFARHHGGTFILRVEDTDAVRSTKASIDAIVEALSWLGLHWDEGPIFQTDRLPLYQEAADRLLATGQAYRCYCTPEELEAMRREALAAGRKPRYAGRCRERTGPVPGRAPALRFRAPTLGSTIVQDLIKGPVAFDHAELDDLIIVRSDGLPTYNFSAVVDDAAMGITHVIRGDEHLNNTPKQILLYEALGLPQPRFAHVSMILGPDKAKLSKRHGATSVQAYRELGYLPAALVNYLVRLGWSHGDQEIFSVQEMVEQFTLENVGKSAAVFNAEKLLWLNAHYLREMPPPELARLLLPFLQARGGRAEAGARLERILRGLRERSRTLVELADQAVVYYLDEVTYEPGAAKKFLKAEVIPTFEGLVASLSRAEPFQAATIQAAFEQLMAERGLKLGEVAQPVRVALTGRTVSPGIFEVIEALGREPTLSRLRRAIRWIRDGHA
;
A
#
# COMPACT_ATOMS: atom_id res chain seq x y z
N MET A 1 -20.60 -22.45 22.47
CA MET A 1 -19.15 -22.13 22.34
C MET A 1 -19.03 -21.04 21.29
N LYS A 2 -18.44 -19.88 21.60
CA LYS A 2 -18.14 -18.88 20.56
C LYS A 2 -17.10 -19.51 19.64
N GLY A 3 -17.47 -19.77 18.38
CA GLY A 3 -16.52 -20.31 17.39
C GLY A 3 -15.31 -19.37 17.21
N ALA A 4 -14.20 -19.91 16.72
CA ALA A 4 -12.99 -19.13 16.46
C ALA A 4 -13.29 -17.95 15.50
N VAL A 5 -12.62 -16.82 15.70
CA VAL A 5 -12.77 -15.64 14.83
C VAL A 5 -12.30 -15.99 13.42
N ARG A 6 -13.08 -15.64 12.40
CA ARG A 6 -12.78 -15.85 10.98
C ARG A 6 -13.14 -14.59 10.22
N CYS A 7 -12.13 -13.98 9.62
CA CYS A 7 -12.20 -12.74 8.86
C CYS A 7 -11.70 -12.99 7.43
N ARG A 8 -12.06 -12.10 6.50
CA ARG A 8 -11.58 -12.21 5.12
C ARG A 8 -11.34 -10.87 4.46
N PHE A 9 -10.30 -10.84 3.63
CA PHE A 9 -10.16 -9.82 2.60
C PHE A 9 -10.67 -10.37 1.28
N ALA A 10 -11.67 -9.70 0.71
CA ALA A 10 -12.38 -10.13 -0.50
C ALA A 10 -12.26 -9.10 -1.64
N PRO A 11 -11.07 -8.87 -2.23
CA PRO A 11 -10.90 -7.88 -3.29
C PRO A 11 -11.44 -8.39 -4.64
N SER A 12 -12.12 -7.51 -5.37
CA SER A 12 -12.32 -7.69 -6.81
C SER A 12 -11.06 -7.21 -7.55
N PRO A 13 -10.40 -8.03 -8.37
CA PRO A 13 -9.10 -7.72 -8.96
C PRO A 13 -9.20 -6.78 -10.17
N THR A 14 -9.55 -5.51 -9.94
CA THR A 14 -9.73 -4.50 -11.01
C THR A 14 -8.48 -3.66 -11.29
N GLY A 15 -7.30 -4.14 -10.89
CA GLY A 15 -6.01 -3.45 -11.02
C GLY A 15 -5.14 -3.65 -9.78
N TYR A 16 -4.50 -2.58 -9.31
CA TYR A 16 -3.61 -2.62 -8.15
C TYR A 16 -4.36 -2.57 -6.80
N LEU A 17 -3.74 -3.11 -5.75
CA LEU A 17 -4.23 -2.94 -4.38
C LEU A 17 -4.10 -1.48 -3.95
N HIS A 18 -5.25 -0.80 -3.81
CA HIS A 18 -5.31 0.56 -3.30
C HIS A 18 -5.12 0.60 -1.78
N ILE A 19 -4.61 1.71 -1.23
CA ILE A 19 -4.30 1.81 0.21
C ILE A 19 -5.53 1.65 1.12
N GLY A 20 -6.72 2.04 0.65
CA GLY A 20 -7.97 1.78 1.38
C GLY A 20 -8.27 0.28 1.51
N GLY A 21 -7.99 -0.51 0.47
CA GLY A 21 -8.14 -1.96 0.46
C GLY A 21 -7.08 -2.61 1.32
N ALA A 22 -5.83 -2.13 1.24
CA ALA A 22 -4.75 -2.56 2.12
C ALA A 22 -5.07 -2.32 3.60
N ARG A 23 -5.67 -1.17 3.95
CA ARG A 23 -6.15 -0.91 5.32
C ARG A 23 -7.26 -1.86 5.74
N THR A 24 -8.23 -2.14 4.85
CA THR A 24 -9.26 -3.13 5.13
C THR A 24 -8.66 -4.52 5.37
N ALA A 25 -7.70 -4.94 4.54
CA ALA A 25 -6.96 -6.19 4.73
C ALA A 25 -6.22 -6.19 6.09
N LEU A 26 -5.52 -5.11 6.41
CA LEU A 26 -4.81 -4.93 7.68
C LEU A 26 -5.74 -5.05 8.89
N PHE A 27 -6.92 -4.43 8.88
CA PHE A 27 -7.86 -4.53 10.00
C PHE A 27 -8.43 -5.94 10.17
N ASN A 28 -8.73 -6.64 9.06
CA ASN A 28 -9.14 -8.04 9.13
C ASN A 28 -8.00 -8.92 9.68
N TRP A 29 -6.78 -8.69 9.22
CA TRP A 29 -5.59 -9.43 9.66
C TRP A 29 -5.31 -9.19 11.15
N LEU A 30 -5.26 -7.93 11.60
CA LEU A 30 -5.04 -7.58 13.00
C LEU A 30 -6.14 -8.15 13.90
N PHE A 31 -7.41 -8.02 13.51
CA PHE A 31 -8.51 -8.58 14.30
C PHE A 31 -8.45 -10.10 14.43
N ALA A 32 -8.12 -10.80 13.34
CA ALA A 32 -7.92 -12.24 13.36
C ALA A 32 -6.73 -12.61 14.27
N ARG A 33 -5.57 -11.98 14.10
CA ARG A 33 -4.37 -12.25 14.89
C ARG A 33 -4.57 -11.96 16.38
N HIS A 34 -5.20 -10.84 16.73
CA HIS A 34 -5.53 -10.46 18.11
C HIS A 34 -6.35 -11.55 18.83
N HIS A 35 -7.27 -12.17 18.12
CA HIS A 35 -8.16 -13.21 18.66
C HIS A 35 -7.66 -14.64 18.42
N GLY A 36 -6.45 -14.84 17.89
CA GLY A 36 -5.96 -16.18 17.49
C GLY A 36 -6.84 -16.87 16.44
N GLY A 37 -7.50 -16.09 15.59
CA GLY A 37 -8.41 -16.53 14.54
C GLY A 37 -7.78 -16.67 13.16
N THR A 38 -8.64 -16.90 12.15
CA THR A 38 -8.25 -17.12 10.75
C THR A 38 -8.48 -15.86 9.91
N PHE A 39 -7.48 -15.50 9.10
CA PHE A 39 -7.57 -14.50 8.04
C PHE A 39 -7.56 -15.18 6.65
N ILE A 40 -8.62 -14.99 5.88
CA ILE A 40 -8.84 -15.64 4.59
C ILE A 40 -8.66 -14.64 3.44
N LEU A 41 -7.99 -15.04 2.36
CA LEU A 41 -7.97 -14.29 1.10
C LEU A 41 -8.96 -14.92 0.10
N ARG A 42 -9.98 -14.15 -0.31
CA ARG A 42 -10.93 -14.55 -1.37
C ARG A 42 -10.84 -13.59 -2.54
N VAL A 43 -10.61 -14.07 -3.75
CA VAL A 43 -10.56 -13.23 -4.96
C VAL A 43 -11.94 -13.23 -5.62
N GLU A 44 -12.55 -12.05 -5.76
CA GLU A 44 -13.86 -11.89 -6.41
C GLU A 44 -13.71 -11.72 -7.92
N ASP A 45 -13.38 -12.81 -8.61
CA ASP A 45 -12.95 -12.86 -10.02
C ASP A 45 -14.09 -13.17 -11.03
N THR A 46 -15.34 -12.97 -10.64
CA THR A 46 -16.51 -13.26 -11.51
C THR A 46 -16.68 -12.30 -12.70
N ASP A 47 -16.02 -11.14 -12.68
CA ASP A 47 -15.92 -10.23 -13.83
C ASP A 47 -14.64 -10.53 -14.62
N ALA A 48 -14.73 -11.43 -15.61
CA ALA A 48 -13.58 -11.89 -16.41
C ALA A 48 -12.85 -10.76 -17.16
N VAL A 49 -13.54 -9.68 -17.52
CA VAL A 49 -12.94 -8.55 -18.25
C VAL A 49 -12.01 -7.75 -17.34
N ARG A 50 -12.40 -7.58 -16.07
CA ARG A 50 -11.62 -6.83 -15.09
C ARG A 50 -10.59 -7.69 -14.37
N SER A 51 -10.90 -8.97 -14.19
CA SER A 51 -10.14 -9.92 -13.36
C SER A 51 -8.98 -10.55 -14.10
N THR A 52 -7.99 -9.73 -14.47
CA THR A 52 -6.78 -10.22 -15.13
C THR A 52 -5.84 -10.90 -14.12
N LYS A 53 -5.06 -11.88 -14.59
CA LYS A 53 -4.00 -12.51 -13.79
C LYS A 53 -3.05 -11.46 -13.19
N ALA A 54 -2.67 -10.45 -13.96
CA ALA A 54 -1.79 -9.37 -13.50
C ALA A 54 -2.39 -8.58 -12.32
N SER A 55 -3.70 -8.32 -12.33
CA SER A 55 -4.39 -7.67 -11.21
C SER A 55 -4.37 -8.54 -9.95
N ILE A 56 -4.54 -9.86 -10.11
CA ILE A 56 -4.51 -10.83 -9.00
C ILE A 56 -3.10 -10.91 -8.40
N ASP A 57 -2.09 -11.09 -9.26
CA ASP A 57 -0.68 -11.14 -8.86
C ASP A 57 -0.27 -9.86 -8.12
N ALA A 58 -0.69 -8.68 -8.63
CA ALA A 58 -0.42 -7.40 -7.98
C ALA A 58 -1.04 -7.27 -6.58
N ILE A 59 -2.22 -7.86 -6.32
CA ILE A 59 -2.83 -7.88 -4.99
C ILE A 59 -2.04 -8.80 -4.05
N VAL A 60 -1.70 -10.00 -4.51
CA VAL A 60 -0.94 -11.01 -3.75
C VAL A 60 0.45 -10.47 -3.36
N GLU A 61 1.16 -9.87 -4.32
CA GLU A 61 2.46 -9.25 -4.08
C GLU A 61 2.37 -8.08 -3.10
N ALA A 62 1.34 -7.24 -3.22
CA ALA A 62 1.13 -6.12 -2.32
C ALA A 62 0.84 -6.58 -0.88
N LEU A 63 -0.01 -7.58 -0.68
CA LEU A 63 -0.28 -8.16 0.65
C LEU A 63 0.98 -8.80 1.25
N SER A 64 1.72 -9.55 0.44
CA SER A 64 2.96 -10.20 0.86
C SER A 64 4.03 -9.18 1.24
N TRP A 65 4.17 -8.10 0.47
CA TRP A 65 5.11 -7.01 0.76
C TRP A 65 4.76 -6.30 2.07
N LEU A 66 3.47 -6.13 2.38
CA LEU A 66 3.00 -5.58 3.65
C LEU A 66 3.12 -6.56 4.83
N GLY A 67 3.49 -7.82 4.60
CA GLY A 67 3.53 -8.87 5.63
C GLY A 67 2.15 -9.39 6.05
N LEU A 68 1.10 -9.12 5.27
CA LEU A 68 -0.28 -9.52 5.56
C LEU A 68 -0.59 -10.91 4.99
N HIS A 69 0.10 -11.91 5.53
CA HIS A 69 -0.11 -13.31 5.13
C HIS A 69 -1.47 -13.83 5.61
N TRP A 70 -2.15 -14.57 4.74
CA TRP A 70 -3.42 -15.25 5.01
C TRP A 70 -3.21 -16.71 5.40
N ASP A 71 -4.15 -17.25 6.15
CA ASP A 71 -4.13 -18.63 6.64
C ASP A 71 -4.82 -19.58 5.64
N GLU A 72 -5.81 -19.08 4.89
CA GLU A 72 -6.54 -19.84 3.88
C GLU A 72 -6.69 -19.02 2.57
N GLY A 73 -6.50 -19.70 1.43
CA GLY A 73 -6.62 -19.11 0.09
C GLY A 73 -5.27 -18.92 -0.65
N PRO A 74 -5.26 -18.16 -1.76
CA PRO A 74 -6.38 -17.43 -2.34
C PRO A 74 -7.49 -18.36 -2.83
N ILE A 75 -8.73 -18.06 -2.44
CA ILE A 75 -9.92 -18.79 -2.90
C ILE A 75 -10.58 -17.98 -4.02
N PHE A 76 -10.80 -18.58 -5.20
CA PHE A 76 -11.43 -17.90 -6.34
C PHE A 76 -12.94 -18.18 -6.38
N GLN A 77 -13.73 -17.19 -6.78
CA GLN A 77 -15.17 -17.34 -6.91
C GLN A 77 -15.54 -18.15 -8.15
N THR A 78 -14.75 -18.05 -9.22
CA THR A 78 -14.96 -18.85 -10.44
C THR A 78 -14.87 -20.36 -10.19
N ASP A 79 -14.10 -20.81 -9.19
CA ASP A 79 -14.03 -22.22 -8.77
C ASP A 79 -15.27 -22.67 -7.96
N ARG A 80 -16.18 -21.75 -7.64
CA ARG A 80 -17.27 -21.95 -6.67
C ARG A 80 -18.66 -21.77 -7.28
N LEU A 81 -18.73 -21.67 -8.60
CA LEU A 81 -20.00 -21.56 -9.35
C LEU A 81 -21.07 -22.58 -8.95
N PRO A 82 -20.74 -23.88 -8.71
CA PRO A 82 -21.73 -24.85 -8.25
C PRO A 82 -22.43 -24.47 -6.93
N LEU A 83 -21.71 -23.85 -5.98
CA LEU A 83 -22.28 -23.45 -4.69
C LEU A 83 -23.30 -22.32 -4.86
N TYR A 84 -23.02 -21.37 -5.75
CA TYR A 84 -23.95 -20.28 -6.04
C TYR A 84 -25.19 -20.80 -6.76
N GLN A 85 -25.01 -21.74 -7.69
CA GLN A 85 -26.13 -22.37 -8.40
C GLN A 85 -27.06 -23.11 -7.42
N GLU A 86 -26.51 -23.93 -6.52
CA GLU A 86 -27.27 -24.63 -5.48
C GLU A 86 -28.06 -23.66 -4.59
N ALA A 87 -27.42 -22.60 -4.12
CA ALA A 87 -28.10 -21.58 -3.32
C ALA A 87 -29.22 -20.86 -4.10
N ALA A 88 -29.02 -20.62 -5.40
CA ALA A 88 -30.01 -19.95 -6.24
C ALA A 88 -31.23 -20.85 -6.48
N ASP A 89 -30.99 -22.15 -6.70
CA ASP A 89 -32.04 -23.14 -6.86
C ASP A 89 -32.87 -23.31 -5.58
N ARG A 90 -32.23 -23.26 -4.40
CA ARG A 90 -32.94 -23.24 -3.11
C ARG A 90 -33.86 -22.02 -2.97
N LEU A 91 -33.39 -20.82 -3.34
CA LEU A 91 -34.23 -19.62 -3.31
C LEU A 91 -35.40 -19.70 -4.30
N LEU A 92 -35.19 -20.26 -5.49
CA LEU A 92 -36.27 -20.48 -6.46
C LEU A 92 -37.30 -21.49 -5.94
N ALA A 93 -36.85 -22.63 -5.40
CA ALA A 93 -37.73 -23.68 -4.89
C ALA A 93 -38.57 -23.20 -3.70
N THR A 94 -38.03 -22.31 -2.87
CA THR A 94 -38.74 -21.71 -1.72
C THR A 94 -39.55 -20.46 -2.06
N GLY A 95 -39.60 -20.05 -3.33
CA GLY A 95 -40.33 -18.86 -3.78
C GLY A 95 -39.68 -17.52 -3.40
N GLN A 96 -38.48 -17.56 -2.81
CA GLN A 96 -37.70 -16.40 -2.39
C GLN A 96 -36.85 -15.79 -3.51
N ALA A 97 -36.82 -16.41 -4.68
CA ALA A 97 -36.33 -15.83 -5.92
C ALA A 97 -37.30 -16.10 -7.08
N TYR A 98 -37.17 -15.33 -8.15
CA TYR A 98 -37.96 -15.50 -9.37
C TYR A 98 -37.17 -15.13 -10.62
N ARG A 99 -37.63 -15.64 -11.77
CA ARG A 99 -37.03 -15.37 -13.10
C ARG A 99 -37.51 -14.03 -13.64
N CYS A 100 -36.58 -13.19 -14.09
CA CYS A 100 -36.84 -11.88 -14.67
C CYS A 100 -36.35 -11.83 -16.13
N TYR A 101 -37.24 -11.44 -17.04
CA TYR A 101 -36.97 -11.35 -18.48
C TYR A 101 -36.90 -9.90 -18.98
N CYS A 102 -36.75 -8.94 -18.06
CA CYS A 102 -36.61 -7.54 -18.41
C CYS A 102 -35.25 -7.28 -19.08
N THR A 103 -35.26 -6.64 -20.24
CA THR A 103 -34.01 -6.32 -20.96
C THR A 103 -33.28 -5.12 -20.32
N PRO A 104 -31.98 -4.93 -20.56
CA PRO A 104 -31.26 -3.74 -20.11
C PRO A 104 -31.93 -2.42 -20.55
N GLU A 105 -32.48 -2.38 -21.77
CA GLU A 105 -33.16 -1.20 -22.33
C GLU A 105 -34.47 -0.91 -21.58
N GLU A 106 -35.23 -1.96 -21.24
CA GLU A 106 -36.46 -1.84 -20.44
C GLU A 106 -36.12 -1.33 -19.02
N LEU A 107 -35.05 -1.84 -18.41
CA LEU A 107 -34.60 -1.39 -17.09
C LEU A 107 -34.12 0.07 -17.10
N GLU A 108 -33.40 0.49 -18.15
CA GLU A 108 -32.97 1.88 -18.30
C GLU A 108 -34.13 2.83 -18.62
N ALA A 109 -35.16 2.36 -19.34
CA ALA A 109 -36.41 3.12 -19.50
C ALA A 109 -37.11 3.32 -18.15
N MET A 110 -37.28 2.26 -17.35
CA MET A 110 -37.86 2.37 -16.00
C MET A 110 -37.07 3.33 -15.10
N ARG A 111 -35.73 3.31 -15.20
CA ARG A 111 -34.86 4.23 -14.45
C ARG A 111 -35.11 5.69 -14.86
N ARG A 112 -35.15 5.97 -16.16
CA ARG A 112 -35.41 7.33 -16.70
C ARG A 112 -36.79 7.84 -16.28
N GLU A 113 -37.82 7.00 -16.35
CA GLU A 113 -39.18 7.33 -15.88
C GLU A 113 -39.22 7.64 -14.38
N ALA A 114 -38.52 6.87 -13.55
CA ALA A 114 -38.45 7.12 -12.12
C ALA A 114 -37.79 8.48 -11.83
N LEU A 115 -36.65 8.77 -12.47
CA LEU A 115 -35.93 10.04 -12.32
C LEU A 115 -36.78 11.23 -12.80
N ALA A 116 -37.43 11.12 -13.95
CA ALA A 116 -38.32 12.17 -14.48
C ALA A 116 -39.51 12.45 -13.55
N ALA A 117 -39.97 11.44 -12.82
CA ALA A 117 -41.03 11.56 -11.82
C ALA A 117 -40.53 11.93 -10.41
N GLY A 118 -39.24 12.25 -10.24
CA GLY A 118 -38.65 12.59 -8.93
C GLY A 118 -38.62 11.41 -7.93
N ARG A 119 -38.79 10.17 -8.39
CA ARG A 119 -38.77 8.95 -7.58
C ARG A 119 -37.38 8.31 -7.61
N LYS A 120 -37.00 7.67 -6.50
CA LYS A 120 -35.76 6.87 -6.43
C LYS A 120 -35.82 5.73 -7.44
N PRO A 121 -34.83 5.56 -8.33
CA PRO A 121 -34.81 4.46 -9.28
C PRO A 121 -34.72 3.11 -8.57
N ARG A 122 -35.66 2.22 -8.90
CA ARG A 122 -35.69 0.84 -8.40
C ARG A 122 -36.37 -0.08 -9.40
N TYR A 123 -36.12 -1.38 -9.31
CA TYR A 123 -36.88 -2.34 -10.09
C TYR A 123 -38.36 -2.36 -9.66
N ALA A 124 -39.28 -2.29 -10.62
CA ALA A 124 -40.72 -2.20 -10.36
C ALA A 124 -41.39 -3.55 -10.06
N GLY A 125 -40.65 -4.65 -9.97
CA GLY A 125 -41.22 -5.97 -9.69
C GLY A 125 -42.02 -6.59 -10.86
N ARG A 126 -41.82 -6.11 -12.10
CA ARG A 126 -42.65 -6.49 -13.27
C ARG A 126 -42.75 -8.00 -13.53
N CYS A 127 -41.71 -8.77 -13.17
CA CYS A 127 -41.68 -10.22 -13.34
C CYS A 127 -42.00 -11.01 -12.05
N ARG A 128 -42.34 -10.35 -10.94
CA ARG A 128 -42.50 -10.98 -9.62
C ARG A 128 -43.61 -12.05 -9.61
N GLU A 129 -44.70 -11.79 -10.34
CA GLU A 129 -45.85 -12.70 -10.49
C GLU A 129 -45.91 -13.36 -11.88
N ARG A 130 -44.84 -13.23 -12.69
CA ARG A 130 -44.83 -13.81 -14.03
C ARG A 130 -44.70 -15.33 -13.95
N THR A 131 -45.63 -16.03 -14.59
CA THR A 131 -45.56 -17.46 -14.83
C THR A 131 -45.06 -17.72 -16.25
N GLY A 132 -44.10 -18.63 -16.40
CA GLY A 132 -43.59 -19.08 -17.70
C GLY A 132 -42.45 -18.24 -18.32
N PRO A 133 -41.77 -18.80 -19.33
CA PRO A 133 -40.66 -18.15 -20.02
C PRO A 133 -41.12 -17.09 -21.04
N VAL A 134 -40.20 -16.20 -21.41
CA VAL A 134 -40.38 -15.28 -22.56
C VAL A 134 -39.53 -15.80 -23.72
N PRO A 135 -40.13 -16.17 -24.87
CA PRO A 135 -39.39 -16.67 -26.02
C PRO A 135 -38.26 -15.72 -26.44
N GLY A 136 -37.08 -16.29 -26.72
CA GLY A 136 -35.90 -15.54 -27.15
C GLY A 136 -35.22 -14.71 -26.06
N ARG A 137 -35.61 -14.83 -24.78
CA ARG A 137 -34.98 -14.08 -23.67
C ARG A 137 -34.47 -15.02 -22.58
N ALA A 138 -33.17 -14.93 -22.28
CA ALA A 138 -32.57 -15.59 -21.13
C ALA A 138 -32.91 -14.83 -19.83
N PRO A 139 -33.46 -15.50 -18.79
CA PRO A 139 -33.82 -14.82 -17.56
C PRO A 139 -32.61 -14.54 -16.67
N ALA A 140 -32.63 -13.41 -15.99
CA ALA A 140 -31.87 -13.22 -14.75
C ALA A 140 -32.68 -13.77 -13.57
N LEU A 141 -32.03 -14.10 -12.45
CA LEU A 141 -32.70 -14.42 -11.20
C LEU A 141 -32.69 -13.20 -10.28
N ARG A 142 -33.87 -12.84 -9.77
CA ARG A 142 -34.04 -11.78 -8.77
C ARG A 142 -34.44 -12.36 -7.43
N PHE A 143 -33.88 -11.81 -6.36
CA PHE A 143 -34.32 -12.06 -5.00
C PHE A 143 -35.66 -11.36 -4.75
N ARG A 144 -36.61 -12.06 -4.13
CA ARG A 144 -37.92 -11.53 -3.75
C ARG A 144 -37.78 -10.82 -2.40
N ALA A 145 -37.37 -9.55 -2.43
CA ALA A 145 -37.20 -8.78 -1.21
C ALA A 145 -38.58 -8.51 -0.54
N PRO A 146 -38.62 -8.46 0.80
CA PRO A 146 -39.79 -7.95 1.53
C PRO A 146 -40.07 -6.49 1.13
N THR A 147 -41.34 -6.10 1.16
CA THR A 147 -41.77 -4.73 0.77
C THR A 147 -42.17 -3.87 1.97
N LEU A 148 -42.33 -4.47 3.15
CA LEU A 148 -42.74 -3.82 4.40
C LEU A 148 -41.77 -4.19 5.51
N GLY A 149 -41.62 -3.29 6.48
CA GLY A 149 -40.70 -3.45 7.62
C GLY A 149 -39.34 -2.84 7.35
N SER A 150 -38.37 -3.19 8.19
CA SER A 150 -37.01 -2.69 8.09
C SER A 150 -35.99 -3.74 8.49
N THR A 151 -34.78 -3.62 7.92
CA THR A 151 -33.60 -4.39 8.33
C THR A 151 -32.70 -3.48 9.15
N ILE A 152 -32.32 -3.90 10.35
CA ILE A 152 -31.38 -3.16 11.20
C ILE A 152 -30.00 -3.81 11.09
N VAL A 153 -29.04 -3.06 10.57
CA VAL A 153 -27.63 -3.44 10.56
C VAL A 153 -27.02 -3.10 11.92
N GLN A 154 -26.72 -4.11 12.72
CA GLN A 154 -26.01 -3.96 13.99
C GLN A 154 -24.50 -3.84 13.72
N ASP A 155 -24.04 -2.65 13.35
CA ASP A 155 -22.64 -2.43 13.00
C ASP A 155 -21.75 -2.23 14.24
N LEU A 156 -20.62 -2.93 14.29
CA LEU A 156 -19.67 -2.87 15.41
C LEU A 156 -18.92 -1.53 15.51
N ILE A 157 -18.86 -0.73 14.43
CA ILE A 157 -18.19 0.57 14.40
C ILE A 157 -19.23 1.70 14.37
N LYS A 158 -20.15 1.67 13.41
CA LYS A 158 -21.14 2.74 13.18
C LYS A 158 -22.29 2.70 14.18
N GLY A 159 -22.57 1.56 14.80
CA GLY A 159 -23.75 1.32 15.62
C GLY A 159 -24.96 0.85 14.79
N PRO A 160 -26.17 0.79 15.37
CA PRO A 160 -27.36 0.35 14.67
C PRO A 160 -27.76 1.33 13.56
N VAL A 161 -27.95 0.81 12.34
CA VAL A 161 -28.46 1.57 11.19
C VAL A 161 -29.68 0.85 10.61
N ALA A 162 -30.83 1.53 10.58
CA ALA A 162 -32.07 0.98 10.06
C ALA A 162 -32.25 1.31 8.57
N PHE A 163 -32.68 0.32 7.79
CA PHE A 163 -32.99 0.44 6.37
C PHE A 163 -34.43 0.00 6.14
N ASP A 164 -35.27 0.90 5.61
CA ASP A 164 -36.64 0.59 5.22
C ASP A 164 -36.65 -0.35 4.02
N HIS A 165 -37.44 -1.42 4.08
CA HIS A 165 -37.62 -2.35 2.96
C HIS A 165 -38.23 -1.67 1.73
N ALA A 166 -38.98 -0.59 1.89
CA ALA A 166 -39.48 0.22 0.79
C ALA A 166 -38.36 0.87 -0.04
N GLU A 167 -37.17 1.05 0.54
CA GLU A 167 -35.99 1.58 -0.15
C GLU A 167 -35.15 0.51 -0.83
N LEU A 168 -35.41 -0.76 -0.54
CA LEU A 168 -34.76 -1.91 -1.16
C LEU A 168 -35.54 -2.33 -2.42
N ASP A 169 -34.86 -3.06 -3.30
CA ASP A 169 -35.43 -3.61 -4.51
C ASP A 169 -35.12 -5.10 -4.66
N ASP A 170 -35.87 -5.76 -5.54
CA ASP A 170 -35.66 -7.16 -5.88
C ASP A 170 -34.36 -7.28 -6.69
N LEU A 171 -33.22 -7.35 -5.98
CA LEU A 171 -31.90 -7.35 -6.58
C LEU A 171 -31.67 -8.59 -7.46
N ILE A 172 -30.87 -8.43 -8.51
CA ILE A 172 -30.38 -9.57 -9.29
C ILE A 172 -29.38 -10.35 -8.43
N ILE A 173 -29.58 -11.66 -8.29
CA ILE A 173 -28.68 -12.59 -7.60
C ILE A 173 -27.86 -13.43 -8.59
N VAL A 174 -28.43 -13.73 -9.75
CA VAL A 174 -27.76 -14.39 -10.88
C VAL A 174 -28.14 -13.65 -12.16
N ARG A 175 -27.15 -13.27 -12.96
CA ARG A 175 -27.35 -12.56 -14.23
C ARG A 175 -27.86 -13.50 -15.31
N SER A 176 -28.32 -12.93 -16.44
CA SER A 176 -28.78 -13.73 -17.59
C SER A 176 -27.70 -14.60 -18.23
N ASP A 177 -26.42 -14.31 -17.98
CA ASP A 177 -25.27 -15.14 -18.40
C ASP A 177 -24.94 -16.27 -17.40
N GLY A 178 -25.75 -16.44 -16.35
CA GLY A 178 -25.57 -17.48 -15.33
C GLY A 178 -24.57 -17.12 -14.22
N LEU A 179 -23.87 -15.98 -14.31
CA LEU A 179 -22.91 -15.59 -13.27
C LEU A 179 -23.60 -14.92 -12.08
N PRO A 180 -23.18 -15.23 -10.83
CA PRO A 180 -23.74 -14.64 -9.63
C PRO A 180 -23.37 -13.16 -9.51
N THR A 181 -24.15 -12.39 -8.76
CA THR A 181 -23.81 -11.00 -8.42
C THR A 181 -23.02 -10.91 -7.11
N TYR A 182 -22.40 -9.76 -6.87
CA TYR A 182 -21.62 -9.47 -5.66
C TYR A 182 -22.35 -9.81 -4.36
N ASN A 183 -23.58 -9.31 -4.18
CA ASN A 183 -24.31 -9.51 -2.92
C ASN A 183 -24.63 -10.98 -2.66
N PHE A 184 -24.94 -11.73 -3.72
CA PHE A 184 -25.30 -13.13 -3.60
C PHE A 184 -24.07 -14.00 -3.35
N SER A 185 -23.03 -13.86 -4.17
CA SER A 185 -21.79 -14.62 -4.02
C SER A 185 -21.10 -14.34 -2.69
N ALA A 186 -21.05 -13.08 -2.24
CA ALA A 186 -20.46 -12.71 -0.95
C ALA A 186 -21.16 -13.41 0.24
N VAL A 187 -22.49 -13.52 0.23
CA VAL A 187 -23.27 -14.19 1.29
C VAL A 187 -23.01 -15.70 1.30
N VAL A 188 -23.10 -16.32 0.13
CA VAL A 188 -22.88 -17.78 0.00
C VAL A 188 -21.45 -18.14 0.41
N ASP A 189 -20.46 -17.35 -0.01
CA ASP A 189 -19.06 -17.59 0.36
C ASP A 189 -18.77 -17.31 1.82
N ASP A 190 -19.23 -16.18 2.37
CA ASP A 190 -19.00 -15.84 3.77
C ASP A 190 -19.62 -16.92 4.69
N ALA A 191 -20.80 -17.46 4.35
CA ALA A 191 -21.39 -18.59 5.08
C ALA A 191 -20.59 -19.89 4.92
N ALA A 192 -20.22 -20.26 3.69
CA ALA A 192 -19.47 -21.50 3.41
C ALA A 192 -18.06 -21.47 4.01
N MET A 193 -17.44 -20.30 4.13
CA MET A 193 -16.13 -20.09 4.77
C MET A 193 -16.24 -19.93 6.29
N GLY A 194 -17.45 -19.90 6.85
CA GLY A 194 -17.69 -19.71 8.28
C GLY A 194 -17.21 -18.36 8.79
N ILE A 195 -17.29 -17.30 7.98
CA ILE A 195 -16.90 -15.94 8.37
C ILE A 195 -17.74 -15.51 9.56
N THR A 196 -17.06 -15.04 10.62
CA THR A 196 -17.74 -14.55 11.83
C THR A 196 -17.81 -13.04 11.89
N HIS A 197 -16.85 -12.35 11.24
CA HIS A 197 -16.79 -10.88 11.19
C HIS A 197 -16.45 -10.42 9.77
N VAL A 198 -17.35 -9.62 9.20
CA VAL A 198 -17.14 -8.93 7.92
C VAL A 198 -16.73 -7.49 8.20
N ILE A 199 -15.42 -7.24 8.11
CA ILE A 199 -14.83 -5.91 8.24
C ILE A 199 -14.54 -5.36 6.84
N ARG A 200 -15.21 -4.28 6.43
CA ARG A 200 -15.09 -3.71 5.07
C ARG A 200 -15.30 -2.19 5.07
N GLY A 201 -15.02 -1.54 3.93
CA GLY A 201 -15.28 -0.11 3.78
C GLY A 201 -16.76 0.26 3.88
N ASP A 202 -17.07 1.44 4.42
CA ASP A 202 -18.44 1.92 4.62
C ASP A 202 -19.18 2.29 3.33
N GLU A 203 -18.49 2.35 2.18
CA GLU A 203 -19.12 2.35 0.86
C GLU A 203 -20.02 1.13 0.61
N HIS A 204 -19.78 0.03 1.35
CA HIS A 204 -20.58 -1.19 1.26
C HIS A 204 -21.67 -1.29 2.33
N LEU A 205 -21.86 -0.28 3.18
CA LEU A 205 -22.88 -0.30 4.23
C LEU A 205 -24.28 -0.53 3.66
N ASN A 206 -24.60 0.13 2.54
CA ASN A 206 -25.89 -0.01 1.83
C ASN A 206 -26.13 -1.39 1.21
N ASN A 207 -25.09 -2.23 1.09
CA ASN A 207 -25.23 -3.62 0.63
C ASN A 207 -25.58 -4.56 1.77
N THR A 208 -25.22 -4.21 3.00
CA THR A 208 -25.43 -5.05 4.19
C THR A 208 -26.89 -5.44 4.43
N PRO A 209 -27.90 -4.55 4.38
CA PRO A 209 -29.28 -4.97 4.57
C PRO A 209 -29.73 -5.98 3.50
N LYS A 210 -29.27 -5.83 2.25
CA LYS A 210 -29.55 -6.78 1.16
C LYS A 210 -28.94 -8.15 1.44
N GLN A 211 -27.73 -8.17 2.00
CA GLN A 211 -27.02 -9.40 2.35
C GLN A 211 -27.66 -10.10 3.55
N ILE A 212 -28.09 -9.35 4.57
CA ILE A 212 -28.83 -9.88 5.73
C ILE A 212 -30.09 -10.63 5.27
N LEU A 213 -30.90 -10.02 4.40
CA LEU A 213 -32.10 -10.67 3.85
C LEU A 213 -31.77 -11.96 3.08
N LEU A 214 -30.61 -12.03 2.40
CA LEU A 214 -30.15 -13.24 1.73
C LEU A 214 -29.71 -14.33 2.73
N TYR A 215 -29.02 -13.96 3.82
CA TYR A 215 -28.68 -14.89 4.90
C TYR A 215 -29.95 -15.50 5.50
N GLU A 216 -30.93 -14.66 5.85
CA GLU A 216 -32.22 -15.08 6.40
C GLU A 216 -32.96 -16.01 5.44
N ALA A 217 -33.06 -15.62 4.16
CA ALA A 217 -33.75 -16.39 3.15
C ALA A 217 -33.14 -17.78 2.91
N LEU A 218 -31.81 -17.88 2.95
CA LEU A 218 -31.08 -19.13 2.78
C LEU A 218 -30.97 -19.95 4.08
N GLY A 219 -31.39 -19.40 5.22
CA GLY A 219 -31.20 -19.99 6.54
C GLY A 219 -29.71 -20.16 6.90
N LEU A 220 -28.86 -19.24 6.45
CA LEU A 220 -27.41 -19.27 6.66
C LEU A 220 -27.01 -18.46 7.90
N PRO A 221 -25.93 -18.86 8.61
CA PRO A 221 -25.43 -18.11 9.76
C PRO A 221 -24.94 -16.72 9.34
N GLN A 222 -25.45 -15.68 10.00
CA GLN A 222 -25.09 -14.30 9.73
C GLN A 222 -23.81 -13.89 10.50
N PRO A 223 -22.82 -13.28 9.83
CA PRO A 223 -21.65 -12.70 10.49
C PRO A 223 -21.99 -11.37 11.19
N ARG A 224 -21.10 -10.91 12.06
CA ARG A 224 -21.12 -9.53 12.53
C ARG A 224 -20.50 -8.61 11.48
N PHE A 225 -21.00 -7.38 11.40
CA PHE A 225 -20.54 -6.40 10.41
C PHE A 225 -19.81 -5.24 11.09
N ALA A 226 -18.75 -4.76 10.45
CA ALA A 226 -18.01 -3.57 10.86
C ALA A 226 -17.62 -2.76 9.63
N HIS A 227 -18.16 -1.54 9.52
CA HIS A 227 -17.94 -0.66 8.37
C HIS A 227 -16.92 0.44 8.67
N VAL A 228 -15.72 0.28 8.10
CA VAL A 228 -14.59 1.18 8.28
C VAL A 228 -14.72 2.39 7.36
N SER A 229 -14.65 3.59 7.94
CA SER A 229 -14.83 4.85 7.22
C SER A 229 -13.82 5.06 6.10
N MET A 230 -14.26 5.54 4.93
CA MET A 230 -13.37 5.88 3.81
C MET A 230 -12.17 6.76 4.20
N ILE A 231 -11.08 6.63 3.42
CA ILE A 231 -9.93 7.53 3.50
C ILE A 231 -10.19 8.74 2.58
N LEU A 232 -10.02 9.94 3.13
CA LEU A 232 -10.16 11.20 2.42
C LEU A 232 -8.80 11.78 2.02
N GLY A 233 -8.78 12.60 0.98
CA GLY A 233 -7.66 13.49 0.68
C GLY A 233 -7.66 14.73 1.58
N PRO A 234 -6.63 15.58 1.49
CA PRO A 234 -6.56 16.85 2.21
C PRO A 234 -7.73 17.80 1.91
N ASP A 235 -8.33 17.67 0.72
CA ASP A 235 -9.53 18.38 0.28
C ASP A 235 -10.84 17.86 0.89
N LYS A 236 -10.77 16.85 1.78
CA LYS A 236 -11.89 16.11 2.36
C LYS A 236 -12.76 15.36 1.34
N ALA A 237 -12.33 15.26 0.08
CA ALA A 237 -12.96 14.39 -0.90
C ALA A 237 -12.37 12.98 -0.80
N LYS A 238 -13.01 12.01 -1.47
CA LYS A 238 -12.49 10.64 -1.58
C LYS A 238 -11.04 10.66 -2.09
N LEU A 239 -10.15 9.92 -1.40
CA LEU A 239 -8.76 9.81 -1.83
C LEU A 239 -8.67 9.27 -3.26
N SER A 240 -7.90 9.93 -4.12
CA SER A 240 -7.71 9.56 -5.52
C SER A 240 -6.30 9.90 -5.98
N LYS A 241 -5.93 9.51 -7.21
CA LYS A 241 -4.59 9.72 -7.77
C LYS A 241 -4.15 11.20 -7.79
N ARG A 242 -5.10 12.15 -7.80
CA ARG A 242 -4.81 13.59 -7.73
C ARG A 242 -4.22 14.04 -6.39
N HIS A 243 -4.38 13.24 -5.34
CA HIS A 243 -3.88 13.51 -4.00
C HIS A 243 -2.53 12.85 -3.71
N GLY A 244 -2.01 12.04 -4.64
CA GLY A 244 -0.77 11.28 -4.48
C GLY A 244 -0.90 9.83 -4.92
N ALA A 245 0.11 9.03 -4.58
CA ALA A 245 0.10 7.58 -4.80
C ALA A 245 -1.11 6.94 -4.08
N THR A 246 -1.86 6.10 -4.78
CA THR A 246 -3.03 5.42 -4.20
C THR A 246 -2.89 3.92 -4.10
N SER A 247 -1.83 3.34 -4.68
CA SER A 247 -1.55 1.90 -4.65
C SER A 247 -0.36 1.58 -3.75
N VAL A 248 -0.37 0.39 -3.15
CA VAL A 248 0.74 -0.13 -2.34
C VAL A 248 2.03 -0.21 -3.17
N GLN A 249 1.94 -0.67 -4.42
CA GLN A 249 3.06 -0.76 -5.35
C GLN A 249 3.78 0.60 -5.52
N ALA A 250 3.02 1.69 -5.68
CA ALA A 250 3.61 3.01 -5.86
C ALA A 250 4.38 3.48 -4.62
N TYR A 251 3.92 3.17 -3.40
CA TYR A 251 4.68 3.49 -2.18
C TYR A 251 5.96 2.65 -2.07
N ARG A 252 5.92 1.39 -2.49
CA ARG A 252 7.12 0.54 -2.58
C ARG A 252 8.15 1.13 -3.54
N GLU A 253 7.72 1.54 -4.74
CA GLU A 253 8.59 2.16 -5.76
C GLU A 253 9.16 3.52 -5.30
N LEU A 254 8.39 4.29 -4.55
CA LEU A 254 8.83 5.53 -3.90
C LEU A 254 9.81 5.30 -2.73
N GLY A 255 10.09 4.04 -2.37
CA GLY A 255 11.05 3.67 -1.34
C GLY A 255 10.51 3.78 0.08
N TYR A 256 9.20 3.69 0.28
CA TYR A 256 8.64 3.52 1.62
C TYR A 256 8.89 2.09 2.13
N LEU A 257 9.07 1.95 3.44
CA LEU A 257 9.19 0.67 4.12
C LEU A 257 7.80 0.08 4.37
N PRO A 258 7.65 -1.25 4.29
CA PRO A 258 6.36 -1.90 4.53
C PRO A 258 5.87 -1.66 5.97
N ALA A 259 6.75 -1.74 6.97
CA ALA A 259 6.42 -1.47 8.38
C ALA A 259 5.88 -0.04 8.59
N ALA A 260 6.48 0.95 7.92
CA ALA A 260 6.02 2.34 7.99
C ALA A 260 4.63 2.52 7.36
N LEU A 261 4.38 1.88 6.21
CA LEU A 261 3.08 1.96 5.57
C LEU A 261 2.01 1.23 6.41
N VAL A 262 2.32 0.05 6.96
CA VAL A 262 1.42 -0.69 7.85
C VAL A 262 1.06 0.14 9.09
N ASN A 263 2.03 0.72 9.79
CA ASN A 263 1.77 1.61 10.93
C ASN A 263 0.93 2.82 10.52
N TYR A 264 1.24 3.44 9.40
CA TYR A 264 0.48 4.59 8.96
C TYR A 264 -0.98 4.22 8.65
N LEU A 265 -1.20 3.09 7.96
CA LEU A 265 -2.53 2.59 7.63
C LEU A 265 -3.32 2.20 8.88
N VAL A 266 -2.69 1.61 9.91
CA VAL A 266 -3.42 1.28 11.14
C VAL A 266 -3.93 2.56 11.81
N ARG A 267 -3.10 3.62 11.84
CA ARG A 267 -3.47 4.93 12.39
C ARG A 267 -4.51 5.69 11.58
N LEU A 268 -4.78 5.30 10.33
CA LEU A 268 -5.87 5.86 9.53
C LEU A 268 -7.24 5.27 9.90
N GLY A 269 -7.68 5.56 11.12
CA GLY A 269 -9.01 5.21 11.61
C GLY A 269 -9.02 4.39 12.89
N TRP A 270 -7.86 3.95 13.40
CA TRP A 270 -7.74 3.33 14.71
C TRP A 270 -6.73 4.07 15.58
N SER A 271 -6.96 4.15 16.88
CA SER A 271 -6.10 4.83 17.86
C SER A 271 -5.94 4.00 19.14
N HIS A 272 -4.79 4.17 19.81
CA HIS A 272 -4.54 3.62 21.13
C HIS A 272 -3.82 4.68 21.98
N GLY A 273 -4.59 5.44 22.76
CA GLY A 273 -4.10 6.65 23.44
C GLY A 273 -3.45 7.62 22.45
N ASP A 274 -2.29 8.15 22.85
CA ASP A 274 -1.48 9.09 22.06
C ASP A 274 -0.35 8.40 21.25
N GLN A 275 -0.27 7.07 21.27
CA GLN A 275 0.78 6.33 20.57
C GLN A 275 0.62 6.46 19.04
N GLU A 276 1.72 6.78 18.36
CA GLU A 276 1.76 6.97 16.91
C GLU A 276 2.63 5.94 16.18
N ILE A 277 3.62 5.39 16.88
CA ILE A 277 4.56 4.41 16.35
C ILE A 277 4.25 3.05 16.97
N PHE A 278 4.09 2.02 16.16
CA PHE A 278 3.76 0.66 16.61
C PHE A 278 4.60 -0.39 15.89
N SER A 279 5.16 -1.33 16.63
CA SER A 279 5.55 -2.61 16.06
C SER A 279 4.31 -3.39 15.61
N VAL A 280 4.50 -4.34 14.69
CA VAL A 280 3.40 -5.24 14.26
C VAL A 280 2.84 -6.03 15.45
N GLN A 281 3.71 -6.44 16.38
CA GLN A 281 3.30 -7.16 17.59
C GLN A 281 2.38 -6.30 18.46
N GLU A 282 2.74 -5.04 18.74
CA GLU A 282 1.87 -4.13 19.49
C GLU A 282 0.54 -3.90 18.77
N MET A 283 0.54 -3.77 17.44
CA MET A 283 -0.71 -3.67 16.69
C MET A 283 -1.59 -4.92 16.90
N VAL A 284 -1.01 -6.12 16.83
CA VAL A 284 -1.76 -7.37 17.05
C VAL A 284 -2.29 -7.45 18.49
N GLU A 285 -1.48 -7.11 19.49
CA GLU A 285 -1.87 -7.19 20.90
C GLU A 285 -2.93 -6.16 21.29
N GLN A 286 -2.94 -4.97 20.66
CA GLN A 286 -3.81 -3.86 21.06
C GLN A 286 -5.01 -3.62 20.14
N PHE A 287 -5.08 -4.25 18.96
CA PHE A 287 -6.13 -3.95 17.99
C PHE A 287 -7.51 -4.44 18.44
N THR A 288 -8.45 -3.51 18.52
CA THR A 288 -9.86 -3.76 18.84
C THR A 288 -10.75 -2.90 17.93
N LEU A 289 -11.97 -3.37 17.65
CA LEU A 289 -12.90 -2.64 16.77
C LEU A 289 -13.52 -1.42 17.47
N GLU A 290 -13.60 -1.45 18.79
CA GLU A 290 -14.10 -0.38 19.66
C GLU A 290 -13.26 0.90 19.51
N ASN A 291 -11.97 0.73 19.24
CA ASN A 291 -11.02 1.83 19.03
C ASN A 291 -10.94 2.30 17.56
N VAL A 292 -11.79 1.76 16.68
CA VAL A 292 -11.92 2.24 15.30
C VAL A 292 -12.92 3.39 15.25
N GLY A 293 -12.45 4.56 14.81
CA GLY A 293 -13.23 5.78 14.73
C GLY A 293 -14.35 5.74 13.68
N LYS A 294 -15.49 6.34 14.02
CA LYS A 294 -16.65 6.47 13.12
C LYS A 294 -16.46 7.48 11.99
N SER A 295 -15.53 8.43 12.16
CA SER A 295 -15.24 9.50 11.22
C SER A 295 -14.24 9.06 10.15
N ALA A 296 -14.34 9.66 8.97
CA ALA A 296 -13.38 9.42 7.90
C ALA A 296 -12.00 9.99 8.25
N ALA A 297 -10.93 9.24 7.96
CA ALA A 297 -9.56 9.65 8.21
C ALA A 297 -8.99 10.40 7.00
N VAL A 298 -8.28 11.50 7.24
CA VAL A 298 -7.63 12.30 6.20
C VAL A 298 -6.20 11.81 5.99
N PHE A 299 -5.86 11.50 4.74
CA PHE A 299 -4.50 11.14 4.36
C PHE A 299 -3.56 12.36 4.46
N ASN A 300 -2.38 12.14 5.04
CA ASN A 300 -1.33 13.12 5.30
C ASN A 300 0.02 12.52 4.90
N ALA A 301 0.55 12.98 3.76
CA ALA A 301 1.81 12.50 3.21
C ALA A 301 3.01 12.80 4.11
N GLU A 302 3.06 13.98 4.74
CA GLU A 302 4.17 14.36 5.62
C GLU A 302 4.24 13.47 6.87
N LYS A 303 3.08 13.10 7.44
CA LYS A 303 3.03 12.17 8.56
C LYS A 303 3.54 10.78 8.18
N LEU A 304 3.13 10.26 7.02
CA LEU A 304 3.65 8.99 6.49
C LEU A 304 5.16 9.06 6.25
N LEU A 305 5.66 10.16 5.68
CA LEU A 305 7.08 10.35 5.41
C LEU A 305 7.91 10.51 6.71
N TRP A 306 7.34 11.15 7.73
CA TRP A 306 7.94 11.19 9.07
C TRP A 306 8.04 9.80 9.71
N LEU A 307 6.96 9.00 9.66
CA LEU A 307 6.98 7.61 10.11
C LEU A 307 8.03 6.81 9.34
N ASN A 308 8.08 6.95 8.01
CA ASN A 308 9.03 6.22 7.19
C ASN A 308 10.49 6.53 7.56
N ALA A 309 10.80 7.81 7.81
CA ALA A 309 12.11 8.22 8.29
C ALA A 309 12.43 7.60 9.67
N HIS A 310 11.45 7.49 10.57
CA HIS A 310 11.63 6.79 11.84
C HIS A 310 11.98 5.31 11.63
N TYR A 311 11.20 4.57 10.84
CA TYR A 311 11.48 3.16 10.57
C TYR A 311 12.82 2.93 9.86
N LEU A 312 13.25 3.85 8.98
CA LEU A 312 14.57 3.78 8.34
C LEU A 312 15.72 3.90 9.36
N ARG A 313 15.57 4.77 10.37
CA ARG A 313 16.57 4.95 11.44
C ARG A 313 16.65 3.74 12.36
N GLU A 314 15.50 3.20 12.76
CA GLU A 314 15.43 2.07 13.70
C GLU A 314 15.78 0.72 13.04
N MET A 315 15.67 0.62 11.71
CA MET A 315 15.92 -0.64 11.00
C MET A 315 17.36 -1.16 11.21
N PRO A 316 17.52 -2.46 11.51
CA PRO A 316 18.84 -3.09 11.58
C PRO A 316 19.62 -2.92 10.26
N PRO A 317 20.90 -2.51 10.30
CA PRO A 317 21.68 -2.28 9.07
C PRO A 317 21.70 -3.43 8.06
N PRO A 318 21.78 -4.72 8.46
CA PRO A 318 21.75 -5.84 7.50
C PRO A 318 20.41 -5.92 6.73
N GLU A 319 19.30 -5.66 7.40
CA GLU A 319 17.97 -5.67 6.77
C GLU A 319 17.80 -4.48 5.83
N LEU A 320 18.20 -3.28 6.29
CA LEU A 320 18.18 -2.07 5.48
C LEU A 320 19.03 -2.22 4.21
N ALA A 321 20.22 -2.81 4.33
CA ALA A 321 21.10 -3.11 3.21
C ALA A 321 20.39 -3.98 2.16
N ARG A 322 19.74 -5.08 2.59
CA ARG A 322 19.00 -5.97 1.70
C ARG A 322 17.87 -5.26 0.95
N LEU A 323 17.10 -4.41 1.65
CA LEU A 323 16.01 -3.64 1.03
C LEU A 323 16.52 -2.55 0.07
N LEU A 324 17.71 -2.01 0.31
CA LEU A 324 18.29 -0.95 -0.50
C LEU A 324 18.96 -1.45 -1.80
N LEU A 325 19.42 -2.70 -1.85
CA LEU A 325 20.16 -3.25 -2.99
C LEU A 325 19.47 -3.03 -4.36
N PRO A 326 18.17 -3.31 -4.54
CA PRO A 326 17.51 -3.08 -5.83
C PRO A 326 17.54 -1.60 -6.26
N PHE A 327 17.46 -0.67 -5.30
CA PHE A 327 17.51 0.77 -5.56
C PHE A 327 18.92 1.24 -5.94
N LEU A 328 19.96 0.63 -5.38
CA LEU A 328 21.37 0.90 -5.76
C LEU A 328 21.68 0.35 -7.15
N GLN A 329 21.25 -0.87 -7.44
CA GLN A 329 21.44 -1.52 -8.74
C GLN A 329 20.75 -0.72 -9.86
N ALA A 330 19.53 -0.25 -9.62
CA ALA A 330 18.80 0.62 -10.56
C ALA A 330 19.53 1.94 -10.89
N ARG A 331 20.47 2.37 -10.04
CA ARG A 331 21.31 3.56 -10.23
C ARG A 331 22.72 3.23 -10.74
N GLY A 332 22.96 1.99 -11.17
CA GLY A 332 24.26 1.53 -11.66
C GLY A 332 25.28 1.21 -10.56
N GLY A 333 24.88 1.24 -9.29
CA GLY A 333 25.74 0.87 -8.17
C GLY A 333 26.00 -0.63 -8.13
N ARG A 334 27.28 -1.03 -8.16
CA ARG A 334 27.71 -2.43 -7.95
C ARG A 334 27.88 -2.71 -6.47
N ALA A 335 26.77 -2.72 -5.73
CA ALA A 335 26.75 -2.99 -4.30
C ALA A 335 26.37 -4.45 -4.01
N GLU A 336 26.97 -4.99 -2.95
CA GLU A 336 26.58 -6.27 -2.33
C GLU A 336 26.18 -6.00 -0.87
N ALA A 337 25.29 -6.84 -0.33
CA ALA A 337 25.00 -6.78 1.10
C ALA A 337 26.24 -7.21 1.89
N GLY A 338 26.55 -6.47 2.94
CA GLY A 338 27.65 -6.80 3.85
C GLY A 338 28.17 -5.60 4.62
N ALA A 339 29.22 -5.83 5.41
CA ALA A 339 29.74 -4.87 6.39
C ALA A 339 30.12 -3.50 5.80
N ARG A 340 30.54 -3.42 4.54
CA ARG A 340 30.83 -2.14 3.86
C ARG A 340 29.56 -1.31 3.68
N LEU A 341 28.50 -1.90 3.12
CA LEU A 341 27.22 -1.23 2.95
C LEU A 341 26.62 -0.86 4.30
N GLU A 342 26.61 -1.77 5.25
CA GLU A 342 26.11 -1.50 6.60
C GLU A 342 26.80 -0.30 7.28
N ARG A 343 28.13 -0.15 7.14
CA ARG A 343 28.85 1.02 7.65
C ARG A 343 28.42 2.31 6.96
N ILE A 344 28.32 2.31 5.62
CA ILE A 344 27.85 3.46 4.85
C ILE A 344 26.45 3.89 5.31
N LEU A 345 25.56 2.94 5.56
CA LEU A 345 24.17 3.21 5.95
C LEU A 345 24.04 3.88 7.32
N ARG A 346 24.97 3.63 8.26
CA ARG A 346 24.93 4.25 9.60
C ARG A 346 24.95 5.77 9.53
N GLY A 347 25.73 6.36 8.62
CA GLY A 347 25.82 7.82 8.46
C GLY A 347 24.71 8.42 7.60
N LEU A 348 24.10 7.63 6.71
CA LEU A 348 23.10 8.11 5.75
C LEU A 348 21.66 7.99 6.25
N ARG A 349 21.33 6.91 6.97
CA ARG A 349 19.94 6.61 7.37
C ARG A 349 19.30 7.69 8.24
N GLU A 350 20.10 8.41 9.03
CA GLU A 350 19.65 9.50 9.90
C GLU A 350 19.08 10.69 9.12
N ARG A 351 19.48 10.84 7.86
CA ARG A 351 19.16 12.00 7.02
C ARG A 351 18.24 11.66 5.86
N SER A 352 17.96 10.38 5.63
CA SER A 352 17.10 9.91 4.54
C SER A 352 15.66 9.67 5.02
N ARG A 353 14.70 10.06 4.20
CA ARG A 353 13.27 9.85 4.47
C ARG A 353 12.67 8.70 3.67
N THR A 354 13.34 8.23 2.59
CA THR A 354 12.95 7.05 1.80
C THR A 354 14.16 6.21 1.38
N LEU A 355 13.95 4.96 0.97
CA LEU A 355 14.98 4.11 0.35
C LEU A 355 15.49 4.69 -0.98
N VAL A 356 14.63 5.40 -1.72
CA VAL A 356 15.01 6.12 -2.94
C VAL A 356 16.04 7.20 -2.60
N GLU A 357 15.74 8.05 -1.63
CA GLU A 357 16.65 9.10 -1.18
C GLU A 357 17.95 8.52 -0.61
N LEU A 358 17.85 7.46 0.19
CA LEU A 358 18.99 6.76 0.75
C LEU A 358 19.89 6.17 -0.35
N ALA A 359 19.30 5.59 -1.38
CA ALA A 359 20.03 5.05 -2.52
C ALA A 359 20.70 6.16 -3.35
N ASP A 360 20.02 7.30 -3.54
CA ASP A 360 20.59 8.48 -4.22
C ASP A 360 21.81 9.06 -3.48
N GLN A 361 21.86 8.92 -2.16
CA GLN A 361 23.00 9.30 -1.34
C GLN A 361 24.08 8.21 -1.30
N ALA A 362 23.69 6.93 -1.28
CA ALA A 362 24.61 5.81 -1.12
C ALA A 362 25.26 5.34 -2.43
N VAL A 363 24.62 5.56 -3.59
CA VAL A 363 25.12 5.04 -4.87
C VAL A 363 26.54 5.52 -5.18
N VAL A 364 26.89 6.73 -4.75
CA VAL A 364 28.19 7.36 -5.00
C VAL A 364 29.37 6.56 -4.44
N TYR A 365 29.16 5.70 -3.45
CA TYR A 365 30.20 4.81 -2.89
C TYR A 365 30.47 3.57 -3.75
N TYR A 366 29.61 3.30 -4.73
CA TYR A 366 29.59 2.10 -5.58
C TYR A 366 29.71 2.39 -7.07
N LEU A 367 29.94 3.64 -7.46
CA LEU A 367 30.23 4.03 -8.83
C LEU A 367 31.74 4.07 -9.07
N ASP A 368 32.18 3.59 -10.24
CA ASP A 368 33.57 3.74 -10.68
C ASP A 368 33.88 5.21 -11.03
N GLU A 369 32.87 5.93 -11.53
CA GLU A 369 32.97 7.31 -11.98
C GLU A 369 31.85 8.16 -11.38
N VAL A 370 32.15 9.43 -11.08
CA VAL A 370 31.15 10.40 -10.62
C VAL A 370 30.97 11.50 -11.65
N THR A 371 29.72 11.86 -11.92
CA THR A 371 29.38 13.01 -12.76
C THR A 371 29.26 14.24 -11.88
N TYR A 372 29.96 15.32 -12.24
CA TYR A 372 29.89 16.57 -11.50
C TYR A 372 28.62 17.37 -11.86
N GLU A 373 27.88 17.82 -10.85
CA GLU A 373 26.79 18.78 -11.07
C GLU A 373 27.37 20.08 -11.62
N PRO A 374 26.87 20.62 -12.76
CA PRO A 374 27.50 21.75 -13.44
C PRO A 374 27.74 22.99 -12.54
N GLY A 375 26.76 23.33 -11.70
CA GLY A 375 26.87 24.44 -10.76
C GLY A 375 27.88 24.19 -9.63
N ALA A 376 28.00 22.94 -9.17
CA ALA A 376 28.97 22.55 -8.15
C ALA A 376 30.40 22.57 -8.72
N ALA A 377 30.57 22.00 -9.92
CA ALA A 377 31.84 21.93 -10.63
C ALA A 377 32.39 23.35 -10.88
N LYS A 378 31.60 24.21 -11.53
CA LYS A 378 31.98 25.60 -11.82
C LYS A 378 32.38 26.41 -10.57
N LYS A 379 31.74 26.13 -9.44
CA LYS A 379 32.00 26.86 -8.19
C LYS A 379 33.24 26.36 -7.46
N PHE A 380 33.50 25.05 -7.45
CA PHE A 380 34.46 24.43 -6.54
C PHE A 380 35.59 23.64 -7.21
N LEU A 381 35.48 23.27 -8.48
CA LEU A 381 36.53 22.57 -9.23
C LEU A 381 37.25 23.53 -10.16
N LYS A 382 38.03 24.46 -9.58
CA LYS A 382 38.78 25.47 -10.32
C LYS A 382 40.29 25.19 -10.31
N ALA A 383 41.03 25.84 -11.20
CA ALA A 383 42.48 25.66 -11.33
C ALA A 383 43.24 25.89 -10.02
N GLU A 384 42.76 26.82 -9.17
CA GLU A 384 43.40 27.16 -7.89
C GLU A 384 43.34 26.02 -6.85
N VAL A 385 42.43 25.05 -7.04
CA VAL A 385 42.26 23.91 -6.12
C VAL A 385 43.21 22.75 -6.46
N ILE A 386 43.79 22.71 -7.67
CA ILE A 386 44.68 21.63 -8.11
C ILE A 386 45.81 21.36 -7.10
N PRO A 387 46.55 22.36 -6.59
CA PRO A 387 47.63 22.12 -5.62
C PRO A 387 47.12 21.49 -4.31
N THR A 388 45.90 21.83 -3.90
CA THR A 388 45.25 21.24 -2.72
C THR A 388 44.94 19.76 -2.95
N PHE A 389 44.39 19.40 -4.13
CA PHE A 389 44.14 18.00 -4.46
C PHE A 389 45.44 17.19 -4.58
N GLU A 390 46.49 17.73 -5.18
CA GLU A 390 47.78 17.06 -5.28
C GLU A 390 48.41 16.82 -3.89
N GLY A 391 48.33 17.83 -3.00
CA GLY A 391 48.76 17.69 -1.61
C GLY A 391 47.98 16.63 -0.84
N LEU A 392 46.65 16.61 -0.99
CA LEU A 392 45.80 15.59 -0.36
C LEU A 392 46.09 14.19 -0.91
N VAL A 393 46.32 14.03 -2.22
CA VAL A 393 46.70 12.75 -2.81
C VAL A 393 48.00 12.24 -2.20
N ALA A 394 48.99 13.10 -2.00
CA ALA A 394 50.25 12.73 -1.35
C ALA A 394 50.05 12.35 0.13
N SER A 395 49.32 13.17 0.91
CA SER A 395 49.12 12.91 2.34
C SER A 395 48.24 11.70 2.61
N LEU A 396 47.10 11.56 1.91
CA LEU A 396 46.17 10.45 2.08
C LEU A 396 46.75 9.10 1.62
N SER A 397 47.69 9.11 0.67
CA SER A 397 48.38 7.88 0.25
C SER A 397 49.20 7.24 1.38
N ARG A 398 49.62 8.03 2.38
CA ARG A 398 50.42 7.61 3.53
C ARG A 398 49.62 7.46 4.83
N ALA A 399 48.32 7.79 4.82
CA ALA A 399 47.48 7.76 6.01
C ALA A 399 47.14 6.31 6.39
N GLU A 400 47.74 5.80 7.47
CA GLU A 400 47.55 4.43 7.99
C GLU A 400 47.32 4.46 9.52
N PRO A 401 46.28 3.79 10.06
CA PRO A 401 45.18 3.13 9.35
C PRO A 401 44.32 4.12 8.55
N PHE A 402 43.67 3.69 7.46
CA PHE A 402 42.83 4.59 6.64
C PHE A 402 41.44 4.78 7.27
N GLN A 403 41.35 5.65 8.28
CA GLN A 403 40.15 5.89 9.10
C GLN A 403 39.93 7.39 9.33
N ALA A 404 38.72 7.82 9.72
CA ALA A 404 38.37 9.24 9.84
C ALA A 404 39.40 10.09 10.60
N ALA A 405 39.95 9.60 11.71
CA ALA A 405 40.92 10.35 12.52
C ALA A 405 42.25 10.64 11.79
N THR A 406 42.81 9.66 11.07
CA THR A 406 44.07 9.84 10.32
C THR A 406 43.84 10.62 9.02
N ILE A 407 42.67 10.46 8.40
CA ILE A 407 42.23 11.28 7.26
C ILE A 407 42.11 12.75 7.69
N GLN A 408 41.50 13.01 8.84
CA GLN A 408 41.38 14.36 9.39
C GLN A 408 42.75 14.98 9.67
N ALA A 409 43.67 14.25 10.30
CA ALA A 409 45.04 14.72 10.53
C ALA A 409 45.77 15.10 9.22
N ALA A 410 45.57 14.32 8.16
CA ALA A 410 46.13 14.63 6.83
C ALA A 410 45.56 15.93 6.23
N PHE A 411 44.28 16.24 6.47
CA PHE A 411 43.67 17.52 6.09
C PHE A 411 44.23 18.66 6.92
N GLU A 412 44.34 18.48 8.24
CA GLU A 412 44.85 19.51 9.17
C GLU A 412 46.29 19.90 8.85
N GLN A 413 47.15 18.94 8.57
CA GLN A 413 48.53 19.20 8.14
C GLN A 413 48.57 20.04 6.86
N LEU A 414 47.82 19.64 5.83
CA LEU A 414 47.80 20.36 4.55
C LEU A 414 47.23 21.78 4.71
N MET A 415 46.20 21.94 5.53
CA MET A 415 45.60 23.24 5.83
C MET A 415 46.61 24.16 6.52
N ALA A 416 47.39 23.65 7.47
CA ALA A 416 48.43 24.41 8.17
C ALA A 416 49.56 24.82 7.21
N GLU A 417 50.03 23.92 6.34
CA GLU A 417 51.08 24.19 5.36
C GLU A 417 50.68 25.25 4.32
N ARG A 418 49.40 25.33 3.97
CA ARG A 418 48.88 26.20 2.90
C ARG A 418 48.08 27.40 3.39
N GLY A 419 47.86 27.53 4.70
CA GLY A 419 47.05 28.60 5.29
C GLY A 419 45.56 28.54 4.89
N LEU A 420 45.01 27.34 4.69
CA LEU A 420 43.62 27.13 4.24
C LEU A 420 42.69 26.78 5.42
N LYS A 421 41.41 27.13 5.30
CA LYS A 421 40.35 26.71 6.23
C LYS A 421 39.66 25.44 5.77
N LEU A 422 39.03 24.71 6.70
CA LEU A 422 38.34 23.45 6.40
C LEU A 422 37.30 23.57 5.29
N GLY A 423 36.51 24.66 5.27
CA GLY A 423 35.51 24.88 4.21
C GLY A 423 36.10 25.03 2.81
N GLU A 424 37.32 25.57 2.71
CA GLU A 424 38.04 25.80 1.45
C GLU A 424 38.61 24.50 0.88
N VAL A 425 38.88 23.51 1.73
CA VAL A 425 39.38 22.19 1.33
C VAL A 425 38.25 21.17 1.19
N ALA A 426 37.38 21.08 2.20
CA ALA A 426 36.35 20.05 2.28
C ALA A 426 35.31 20.16 1.16
N GLN A 427 34.94 21.38 0.74
CA GLN A 427 33.89 21.58 -0.26
C GLN A 427 34.35 21.18 -1.68
N PRO A 428 35.54 21.58 -2.16
CA PRO A 428 36.06 21.04 -3.42
C PRO A 428 36.31 19.54 -3.39
N VAL A 429 36.87 19.00 -2.29
CA VAL A 429 37.07 17.56 -2.14
C VAL A 429 35.73 16.84 -2.21
N ARG A 430 34.68 17.35 -1.54
CA ARG A 430 33.35 16.76 -1.63
C ARG A 430 32.86 16.68 -3.07
N VAL A 431 32.94 17.78 -3.83
CA VAL A 431 32.50 17.79 -5.23
C VAL A 431 33.35 16.83 -6.07
N ALA A 432 34.67 16.80 -5.88
CA ALA A 432 35.57 15.86 -6.56
C ALA A 432 35.24 14.38 -6.27
N LEU A 433 34.83 14.08 -5.04
CA LEU A 433 34.53 12.70 -4.63
C LEU A 433 33.09 12.29 -4.93
N THR A 434 32.12 13.20 -4.88
CA THR A 434 30.70 12.84 -4.92
C THR A 434 29.92 13.40 -6.10
N GLY A 435 30.47 14.37 -6.83
CA GLY A 435 29.73 15.09 -7.85
C GLY A 435 28.90 16.27 -7.32
N ARG A 436 28.68 16.36 -6.00
CA ARG A 436 27.65 17.21 -5.38
C ARG A 436 28.21 18.08 -4.26
N THR A 437 27.43 19.10 -3.88
CA THR A 437 27.80 20.01 -2.78
C THR A 437 27.41 19.52 -1.39
N VAL A 438 26.55 18.51 -1.31
CA VAL A 438 26.00 17.96 -0.05
C VAL A 438 26.37 16.49 0.09
N SER A 439 26.85 16.10 1.27
CA SER A 439 27.21 14.74 1.66
C SER A 439 27.22 14.63 3.20
N PRO A 440 27.42 13.43 3.77
CA PRO A 440 27.90 13.29 5.16
C PRO A 440 29.23 14.01 5.41
N GLY A 441 29.76 13.89 6.63
CA GLY A 441 31.07 14.46 6.97
C GLY A 441 32.13 14.02 5.95
N ILE A 442 32.97 14.95 5.48
CA ILE A 442 33.90 14.63 4.38
C ILE A 442 34.87 13.50 4.74
N PHE A 443 35.26 13.40 6.01
CA PHE A 443 36.11 12.32 6.50
C PHE A 443 35.40 10.96 6.49
N GLU A 444 34.12 10.92 6.87
CA GLU A 444 33.28 9.71 6.77
C GLU A 444 33.13 9.27 5.32
N VAL A 445 32.94 10.23 4.39
CA VAL A 445 32.85 9.96 2.95
C VAL A 445 34.15 9.32 2.45
N ILE A 446 35.31 9.87 2.82
CA ILE A 446 36.61 9.36 2.40
C ILE A 446 36.86 7.96 2.98
N GLU A 447 36.61 7.77 4.27
CA GLU A 447 36.76 6.47 4.92
C GLU A 447 35.86 5.40 4.26
N ALA A 448 34.60 5.73 3.98
CA ALA A 448 33.64 4.83 3.34
C ALA A 448 33.99 4.49 1.87
N LEU A 449 34.53 5.46 1.13
CA LEU A 449 35.07 5.24 -0.21
C LEU A 449 36.29 4.32 -0.18
N GLY A 450 37.16 4.50 0.82
CA GLY A 450 38.45 3.84 0.92
C GLY A 450 39.52 4.55 0.10
N ARG A 451 40.78 4.19 0.38
CA ARG A 451 41.98 4.88 -0.14
C ARG A 451 41.99 4.97 -1.66
N GLU A 452 41.97 3.84 -2.36
CA GLU A 452 42.14 3.82 -3.82
C GLU A 452 41.04 4.58 -4.57
N PRO A 453 39.73 4.38 -4.28
CA PRO A 453 38.69 5.19 -4.91
C PRO A 453 38.83 6.69 -4.63
N THR A 454 39.19 7.09 -3.40
CA THR A 454 39.42 8.51 -3.07
C THR A 454 40.57 9.09 -3.89
N LEU A 455 41.73 8.43 -3.91
CA LEU A 455 42.90 8.92 -4.65
C LEU A 455 42.63 8.98 -6.15
N SER A 456 41.95 7.95 -6.70
CA SER A 456 41.55 7.90 -8.11
C SER A 456 40.64 9.07 -8.49
N ARG A 457 39.62 9.36 -7.68
CA ARG A 457 38.67 10.46 -7.92
C ARG A 457 39.33 11.84 -7.82
N LEU A 458 40.20 12.06 -6.83
CA LEU A 458 40.96 13.33 -6.73
C LEU A 458 41.87 13.54 -7.95
N ARG A 459 42.62 12.51 -8.36
CA ARG A 459 43.46 12.58 -9.58
C ARG A 459 42.63 12.84 -10.83
N ARG A 460 41.43 12.27 -10.92
CA ARG A 460 40.51 12.53 -12.02
C ARG A 460 39.96 13.94 -11.99
N ALA A 461 39.59 14.47 -10.83
CA ALA A 461 39.18 15.86 -10.70
C ALA A 461 40.30 16.81 -11.15
N ILE A 462 41.56 16.54 -10.81
CA ILE A 462 42.71 17.30 -11.31
C ILE A 462 42.77 17.28 -12.85
N ARG A 463 42.65 16.10 -13.47
CA ARG A 463 42.63 15.98 -14.95
C ARG A 463 41.46 16.75 -15.55
N TRP A 464 40.26 16.55 -15.01
CA TRP A 464 39.04 17.21 -15.45
C TRP A 464 39.15 18.74 -15.43
N ILE A 465 39.78 19.31 -14.40
CA ILE A 465 40.05 20.76 -14.32
C ILE A 465 41.08 21.18 -15.38
N ARG A 466 42.15 20.40 -15.58
CA ARG A 466 43.20 20.69 -16.58
C ARG A 466 42.69 20.61 -18.02
N ASP A 467 41.75 19.71 -18.28
CA ASP A 467 41.14 19.52 -19.60
C ASP A 467 40.14 20.64 -19.97
N GLY A 468 39.98 21.66 -19.10
CA GLY A 468 39.18 22.85 -19.39
C GLY A 468 37.67 22.65 -19.26
N HIS A 469 37.24 21.59 -18.55
CA HIS A 469 35.82 21.34 -18.32
C HIS A 469 35.23 22.19 -17.17
N ALA A 470 36.06 22.93 -16.44
CA ALA A 470 35.75 23.72 -15.24
C ALA A 470 35.02 25.05 -15.50
#